data_AF-A0A2G5R0B9-F1
#
_entry.id   AF-A0A2G5R0B9-F1
#
_cell.length_a   1.000
_cell.length_b   1.000
_cell.length_c   1.000
_cell.angle_alpha   90.00
_cell.angle_beta   90.00
_cell.angle_gamma   90.00
#
_symmetry.space_group_name_H-M   'P 1'
#
loop_
_entity.id
_entity.type
_entity.pdbx_description
1 polymer ?
#
loop_
_entity_poly.entity_id
_entity_poly.type
_entity_poly.pdbx_seq_one_letter_code
_entity_poly.pdbx_strand_id
1 'polypeptide(L)'
;MRGTTSRQGWSLGLAAACLLLSTAAIAQEGDEHAAHHPGAQGGAMADAGVMGAAPSPAAAGMSGMMDEMMEGEGEHGARRTPFVSQLLAAPSLSAEGRNRLMGEAQARVERGLAMAAEASAAARSEDPAARASAARRLREASDLFASGSAALAALDRGASPQPAAISWFRDQMSLGAPPHAAPIRWLGVSPPHFMLMFVLATVSAMLLGLQVARLRRVRKIVDAGGSTAPAPAPATATASPRQAAAVEPGAETLTPSNAAPPAGASLRKPRSWSGPLRVVQIVRETPTIQTFRLADPAADRLPFDFLPGQFLQVEVEPVDGKPSRRSYTIASSPTQRAYVELTVKREEQGVVSCFLHDKVAVGDLLKTTGPFGAFTFTGTDADSIVLIAGGVGITPMMSVLRYLTDTAWSGEIFFLYGARSTDEFVFREELERLERRFSNLHVMAAMRRSAGTVWLGPQGPLTRQMLLDAVPDIARRRIHMCGPPGMMAAMRRELAALGVPDAQLHTEAFGPASLPADAAELEVKAPPPAPSSPSVVAPPTPAVAAATITFSVAGVSAPLPAGQTVLEAAEGAGVEIPYACRSGECGVCVTRLISGEVTMAVETGLDPADKAKGYILACQAKSTGQPLVVEA
;
A
#
# COMPACT_ATOMS: atom_id res chain seq x y z
N MET A 1 0.34 -56.80 -38.61
CA MET A 1 0.21 -57.98 -37.72
C MET A 1 0.81 -57.62 -36.36
N ARG A 2 0.01 -57.77 -35.29
CA ARG A 2 0.31 -57.93 -33.82
C ARG A 2 1.71 -57.47 -33.33
N GLY A 3 1.93 -56.69 -32.28
CA GLY A 3 1.11 -56.14 -31.17
C GLY A 3 2.05 -55.86 -29.97
N THR A 4 1.82 -54.75 -29.25
CA THR A 4 2.08 -54.45 -27.80
C THR A 4 3.46 -54.75 -27.18
N THR A 5 4.20 -53.85 -26.49
CA THR A 5 3.91 -53.18 -25.18
C THR A 5 4.89 -52.00 -24.93
N SER A 6 4.45 -50.76 -24.62
CA SER A 6 4.45 -50.02 -23.32
C SER A 6 5.76 -50.02 -22.49
N ARG A 7 6.26 -48.98 -21.81
CA ARG A 7 5.91 -47.56 -21.54
C ARG A 7 7.06 -46.95 -20.68
N GLN A 8 7.33 -45.64 -20.83
CA GLN A 8 7.82 -44.63 -19.82
C GLN A 8 9.19 -44.89 -19.14
N GLY A 9 10.21 -44.00 -19.16
CA GLY A 9 10.24 -42.54 -18.97
C GLY A 9 10.45 -42.24 -17.46
N TRP A 10 11.50 -41.53 -16.99
CA TRP A 10 11.65 -40.06 -17.01
C TRP A 10 13.09 -39.63 -16.64
N SER A 11 13.46 -38.47 -17.17
CA SER A 11 14.69 -37.68 -17.00
C SER A 11 14.45 -36.43 -16.13
N LEU A 12 15.55 -35.74 -15.77
CA LEU A 12 15.73 -34.39 -15.15
C LEU A 12 16.28 -34.48 -13.70
N GLY A 13 17.30 -33.74 -13.25
CA GLY A 13 18.01 -32.58 -13.79
C GLY A 13 18.00 -31.41 -12.78
N LEU A 14 19.15 -30.73 -12.60
CA LEU A 14 19.47 -29.52 -11.79
C LEU A 14 19.82 -29.75 -10.30
N ALA A 15 21.00 -29.38 -9.78
CA ALA A 15 21.76 -28.11 -9.70
C ALA A 15 21.35 -27.25 -8.49
N ALA A 16 22.27 -27.06 -7.54
CA ALA A 16 22.20 -26.01 -6.51
C ALA A 16 23.60 -25.63 -6.02
N ALA A 17 23.85 -24.32 -6.01
CA ALA A 17 25.04 -23.66 -5.52
C ALA A 17 24.78 -23.00 -4.15
N CYS A 18 25.88 -22.81 -3.41
CA CYS A 18 26.12 -21.81 -2.37
C CYS A 18 25.10 -21.64 -1.22
N LEU A 19 25.48 -22.14 -0.04
CA LEU A 19 25.25 -21.46 1.24
C LEU A 19 26.44 -21.74 2.17
N LEU A 20 27.23 -20.70 2.40
CA LEU A 20 28.24 -20.63 3.45
C LEU A 20 27.63 -19.89 4.66
N LEU A 21 28.17 -20.24 5.83
CA LEU A 21 28.01 -19.65 7.17
C LEU A 21 26.87 -20.22 8.03
N SER A 22 27.24 -21.15 8.91
CA SER A 22 26.97 -21.05 10.35
C SER A 22 27.73 -22.14 11.09
N THR A 23 28.87 -21.77 11.68
CA THR A 23 29.53 -22.52 12.75
C THR A 23 28.73 -22.36 14.04
N ALA A 24 28.53 -23.48 14.73
CA ALA A 24 27.80 -23.60 15.99
C ALA A 24 28.59 -23.14 17.23
N ALA A 25 27.87 -22.67 18.26
CA ALA A 25 28.17 -22.88 19.69
C ALA A 25 26.92 -22.43 20.50
N ILE A 26 26.06 -23.35 20.93
CA ILE A 26 25.97 -23.98 22.29
C ILE A 26 25.51 -23.00 23.38
N ALA A 27 24.37 -23.35 23.99
CA ALA A 27 23.78 -22.73 25.16
C ALA A 27 24.64 -22.94 26.42
N GLN A 28 24.81 -21.87 27.21
CA GLN A 28 25.26 -21.93 28.59
C GLN A 28 24.29 -21.11 29.45
N GLU A 29 23.78 -21.76 30.49
CA GLU A 29 22.89 -21.20 31.51
C GLU A 29 23.58 -20.07 32.29
N GLY A 30 22.77 -19.13 32.77
CA GLY A 30 23.22 -17.82 33.19
C GLY A 30 24.16 -17.79 34.39
N ASP A 31 25.26 -17.06 34.24
CA ASP A 31 25.87 -16.25 35.31
C ASP A 31 26.96 -15.29 34.74
N GLU A 32 26.67 -14.48 33.70
CA GLU A 32 27.70 -13.62 33.06
C GLU A 32 27.20 -12.25 32.58
N HIS A 33 26.23 -11.63 33.26
CA HIS A 33 25.80 -10.25 32.96
C HIS A 33 26.47 -9.16 33.84
N ALA A 34 27.39 -9.52 34.74
CA ALA A 34 28.05 -8.58 35.66
C ALA A 34 29.44 -8.08 35.20
N ALA A 35 29.93 -8.45 34.01
CA ALA A 35 31.33 -8.23 33.62
C ALA A 35 31.58 -7.16 32.53
N HIS A 36 30.55 -6.43 32.04
CA HIS A 36 30.72 -5.51 30.90
C HIS A 36 30.55 -4.01 31.18
N HIS A 37 30.57 -3.59 32.45
CA HIS A 37 30.76 -2.18 32.82
C HIS A 37 31.96 -2.02 33.77
N PRO A 38 33.18 -1.72 33.29
CA PRO A 38 34.27 -1.33 34.16
C PRO A 38 34.14 0.16 34.47
N GLY A 39 33.75 0.46 35.72
CA GLY A 39 33.62 1.82 36.25
C GLY A 39 33.31 1.80 37.75
N ALA A 40 34.26 1.26 38.53
CA ALA A 40 34.26 1.20 39.99
C ALA A 40 34.00 2.60 40.62
N GLN A 41 33.01 2.73 41.49
CA GLN A 41 33.09 2.65 42.96
C GLN A 41 34.08 3.64 43.61
N GLY A 42 33.50 4.57 44.37
CA GLY A 42 33.75 4.83 45.79
C GLY A 42 35.19 4.99 46.30
N GLY A 43 35.51 6.20 46.77
CA GLY A 43 36.63 6.45 47.67
C GLY A 43 36.30 7.60 48.63
N ALA A 44 36.20 7.28 49.92
CA ALA A 44 36.06 8.23 51.02
C ALA A 44 37.44 8.65 51.55
N MET A 45 37.60 9.93 51.95
CA MET A 45 38.22 10.42 53.22
C MET A 45 38.78 11.85 53.12
N ALA A 46 38.41 12.64 54.14
CA ALA A 46 39.19 13.66 54.88
C ALA A 46 39.49 15.06 54.29
N ASP A 47 38.70 16.03 54.77
CA ASP A 47 39.07 17.16 55.67
C ASP A 47 40.18 18.17 55.29
N ALA A 48 39.78 19.42 55.09
CA ALA A 48 40.45 20.66 55.53
C ALA A 48 39.54 21.88 55.28
N GLY A 49 39.32 22.67 56.32
CA GLY A 49 38.34 23.75 56.36
C GLY A 49 38.79 25.14 55.89
N VAL A 50 37.88 26.09 56.15
CA VAL A 50 38.05 27.50 56.57
C VAL A 50 37.32 28.53 55.69
N MET A 51 36.21 29.01 56.29
CA MET A 51 35.68 30.40 56.35
C MET A 51 34.98 31.06 55.15
N GLY A 52 33.72 31.44 55.39
CA GLY A 52 33.34 32.86 55.27
C GLY A 52 32.01 33.19 54.56
N ALA A 53 31.04 33.62 55.38
CA ALA A 53 29.92 34.54 55.09
C ALA A 53 28.59 34.00 54.51
N ALA A 54 27.51 34.33 55.22
CA ALA A 54 26.09 34.27 54.86
C ALA A 54 25.53 35.72 54.77
N PRO A 55 24.25 35.94 54.43
CA PRO A 55 23.42 35.37 53.37
C PRO A 55 22.90 36.48 52.41
N SER A 56 22.36 36.12 51.24
CA SER A 56 21.56 37.06 50.42
C SER A 56 20.33 36.35 49.82
N PRO A 57 19.16 37.00 49.78
CA PRO A 57 17.87 36.32 49.64
C PRO A 57 17.50 36.15 48.15
N ALA A 58 17.81 34.98 47.60
CA ALA A 58 17.31 34.57 46.29
C ALA A 58 17.25 33.04 46.17
N ALA A 59 16.71 32.38 47.19
CA ALA A 59 16.48 30.93 47.20
C ALA A 59 15.13 30.62 47.85
N ALA A 60 14.05 30.96 47.14
CA ALA A 60 12.68 30.55 47.48
C ALA A 60 11.90 30.21 46.21
N GLY A 61 12.54 29.47 45.30
CA GLY A 61 11.93 29.11 44.02
C GLY A 61 12.71 28.04 43.27
N MET A 62 13.11 26.96 43.94
CA MET A 62 13.68 25.77 43.27
C MET A 62 13.72 24.51 44.15
N SER A 63 12.75 24.36 45.06
CA SER A 63 12.56 23.12 45.86
C SER A 63 11.16 22.52 45.75
N GLY A 64 10.25 23.10 44.95
CA GLY A 64 8.94 22.52 44.63
C GLY A 64 8.93 21.66 43.36
N MET A 65 10.02 21.68 42.58
CA MET A 65 10.04 21.14 41.21
C MET A 65 10.56 19.70 41.11
N MET A 66 10.72 19.00 42.24
CA MET A 66 11.07 17.57 42.28
C MET A 66 9.99 16.68 42.93
N ASP A 67 9.13 17.22 43.81
CA ASP A 67 7.98 16.46 44.33
C ASP A 67 6.80 16.43 43.33
N GLU A 68 6.63 17.45 42.48
CA GLU A 68 5.63 17.44 41.39
C GLU A 68 6.03 16.55 40.18
N MET A 69 7.24 16.00 40.14
CA MET A 69 7.67 15.06 39.09
C MET A 69 7.52 13.58 39.46
N MET A 70 6.87 13.25 40.59
CA MET A 70 6.62 11.86 41.01
C MET A 70 5.13 11.52 41.26
N GLU A 71 4.20 12.45 41.04
CA GLU A 71 2.74 12.20 41.17
C GLU A 71 1.96 12.36 39.84
N GLY A 72 2.66 12.34 38.71
CA GLY A 72 2.08 12.51 37.36
C GLY A 72 2.03 11.25 36.49
N GLU A 73 2.29 10.05 37.02
CA GLU A 73 2.20 8.79 36.26
C GLU A 73 0.76 8.25 36.24
N GLY A 74 -0.16 9.03 35.67
CA GLY A 74 -1.52 8.63 35.38
C GLY A 74 -1.77 8.58 33.87
N GLU A 75 -1.84 7.38 33.32
CA GLU A 75 -2.51 7.07 32.02
C GLU A 75 -2.01 7.81 30.76
N HIS A 76 -0.75 7.54 30.36
CA HIS A 76 -0.36 7.63 28.95
C HIS A 76 -0.40 6.25 28.29
N GLY A 77 -1.13 6.17 27.17
CA GLY A 77 -1.57 4.95 26.50
C GLY A 77 -0.44 4.02 26.07
N ALA A 78 -0.11 3.05 26.93
CA ALA A 78 0.61 1.86 26.51
C ALA A 78 -0.23 1.12 25.45
N ARG A 79 0.37 0.82 24.29
CA ARG A 79 -0.18 -0.10 23.28
C ARG A 79 -0.76 -1.31 24.02
N ARG A 80 -2.09 -1.47 24.01
CA ARG A 80 -2.72 -2.62 24.68
C ARG A 80 -2.25 -3.89 23.96
N THR A 81 -1.37 -4.63 24.61
CA THR A 81 -0.87 -5.92 24.13
C THR A 81 -2.07 -6.82 23.83
N PRO A 82 -2.14 -7.53 22.69
CA PRO A 82 -3.28 -8.39 22.38
C PRO A 82 -3.55 -9.41 23.50
N PHE A 83 -4.81 -9.71 23.79
CA PHE A 83 -5.21 -10.57 24.91
C PHE A 83 -4.52 -11.94 24.94
N VAL A 84 -4.32 -12.58 23.77
CA VAL A 84 -3.60 -13.86 23.69
C VAL A 84 -2.13 -13.69 24.10
N SER A 85 -1.49 -12.60 23.71
CA SER A 85 -0.13 -12.27 24.12
C SER A 85 -0.04 -12.00 25.63
N GLN A 86 -1.05 -11.34 26.21
CA GLN A 86 -1.16 -11.17 27.66
C GLN A 86 -1.37 -12.52 28.37
N LEU A 87 -2.20 -13.40 27.81
CA LEU A 87 -2.46 -14.74 28.35
C LEU A 87 -1.21 -15.62 28.30
N LEU A 88 -0.42 -15.57 27.23
CA LEU A 88 0.86 -16.29 27.15
C LEU A 88 1.91 -15.74 28.13
N ALA A 89 1.86 -14.43 28.41
CA ALA A 89 2.71 -13.77 29.40
C ALA A 89 2.19 -13.91 30.84
N ALA A 90 1.05 -14.59 31.07
CA ALA A 90 0.42 -14.70 32.39
C ALA A 90 1.34 -15.17 33.53
N PRO A 91 2.29 -16.11 33.33
CA PRO A 91 3.25 -16.50 34.37
C PRO A 91 4.13 -15.35 34.86
N SER A 92 4.42 -14.37 34.00
CA SER A 92 5.25 -13.19 34.30
C SER A 92 4.47 -11.93 34.67
N LEU A 93 3.13 -11.99 34.72
CA LEU A 93 2.30 -10.83 35.08
C LEU A 93 2.25 -10.59 36.59
N SER A 94 2.21 -9.31 36.99
CA SER A 94 1.91 -8.89 38.35
C SER A 94 0.50 -9.35 38.78
N ALA A 95 0.23 -9.37 40.09
CA ALA A 95 -1.10 -9.75 40.60
C ALA A 95 -2.22 -8.86 40.03
N GLU A 96 -1.96 -7.56 39.87
CA GLU A 96 -2.88 -6.61 39.26
C GLU A 96 -3.09 -6.86 37.75
N GLY A 97 -1.99 -7.15 37.03
CA GLY A 97 -2.07 -7.54 35.61
C GLY A 97 -2.86 -8.84 35.40
N ARG A 98 -2.72 -9.80 36.32
CA ARG A 98 -3.49 -11.05 36.30
C ARG A 98 -4.97 -10.82 36.57
N ASN A 99 -5.32 -9.98 37.54
CA ASN A 99 -6.72 -9.63 37.84
C ASN A 99 -7.37 -8.89 36.66
N ARG A 100 -6.65 -7.96 36.00
CA ARG A 100 -7.13 -7.30 34.78
C ARG A 100 -7.38 -8.31 33.66
N LEU A 101 -6.47 -9.25 33.46
CA LEU A 101 -6.60 -10.31 32.45
C LEU A 101 -7.78 -11.25 32.76
N MET A 102 -8.03 -11.57 34.03
CA MET A 102 -9.21 -12.33 34.46
C MET A 102 -10.51 -11.57 34.15
N GLY A 103 -10.56 -10.26 34.43
CA GLY A 103 -11.70 -9.41 34.08
C GLY A 103 -11.95 -9.36 32.56
N GLU A 104 -10.88 -9.28 31.76
CA GLU A 104 -10.99 -9.37 30.29
C GLU A 104 -11.48 -10.73 29.80
N ALA A 105 -11.12 -11.81 30.49
CA ALA A 105 -11.59 -13.16 30.17
C ALA A 105 -13.06 -13.35 30.55
N GLN A 106 -13.51 -12.85 31.71
CA GLN A 106 -14.93 -12.81 32.10
C GLN A 106 -15.77 -12.01 31.11
N ALA A 107 -15.32 -10.82 30.72
CA ALA A 107 -16.00 -9.98 29.74
C ALA A 107 -16.10 -10.63 28.35
N ARG A 108 -15.20 -11.58 28.00
CA ARG A 108 -15.33 -12.38 26.76
C ARG A 108 -16.41 -13.44 26.87
N VAL A 109 -16.50 -14.12 28.01
CA VAL A 109 -17.56 -15.10 28.29
C VAL A 109 -18.93 -14.42 28.23
N GLU A 110 -19.10 -13.29 28.91
CA GLU A 110 -20.36 -12.54 28.93
C GLU A 110 -20.77 -12.04 27.55
N ARG A 111 -19.82 -11.50 26.77
CA ARG A 111 -20.07 -11.08 25.38
C ARG A 111 -20.45 -12.25 24.48
N GLY A 112 -19.80 -13.40 24.63
CA GLY A 112 -20.18 -14.62 23.93
C GLY A 112 -21.62 -15.03 24.23
N LEU A 113 -22.00 -15.05 25.51
CA LEU A 113 -23.37 -15.39 25.93
C LEU A 113 -24.42 -14.40 25.41
N ALA A 114 -24.17 -13.10 25.50
CA ALA A 114 -25.06 -12.07 24.98
C ALA A 114 -25.25 -12.19 23.46
N MET A 115 -24.15 -12.38 22.72
CA MET A 115 -24.17 -12.56 21.28
C MET A 115 -24.90 -13.85 20.87
N ALA A 116 -24.74 -14.94 21.64
CA ALA A 116 -25.47 -16.18 21.40
C ALA A 116 -26.98 -15.99 21.58
N ALA A 117 -27.42 -15.23 22.59
CA ALA A 117 -28.82 -14.93 22.82
C ALA A 117 -29.44 -14.11 21.68
N GLU A 118 -28.75 -13.05 21.25
CA GLU A 118 -29.17 -12.22 20.11
C GLU A 118 -29.23 -13.02 18.79
N ALA A 119 -28.20 -13.81 18.52
CA ALA A 119 -28.13 -14.63 17.32
C ALA A 119 -29.19 -15.74 17.32
N SER A 120 -29.49 -16.33 18.47
CA SER A 120 -30.56 -17.33 18.62
C SER A 120 -31.94 -16.75 18.34
N ALA A 121 -32.18 -15.48 18.71
CA ALA A 121 -33.42 -14.78 18.36
C ALA A 121 -33.51 -14.54 16.84
N ALA A 122 -32.41 -14.08 16.21
CA ALA A 122 -32.35 -13.84 14.77
C ALA A 122 -32.42 -15.13 13.93
N ALA A 123 -31.96 -16.26 14.46
CA ALA A 123 -32.03 -17.56 13.80
C ALA A 123 -33.47 -18.07 13.58
N ARG A 124 -34.46 -17.50 14.28
CA ARG A 124 -35.89 -17.81 14.11
C ARG A 124 -36.54 -17.02 12.97
N SER A 125 -35.79 -16.15 12.28
CA SER A 125 -36.29 -15.39 11.12
C SER A 125 -36.55 -16.31 9.92
N GLU A 126 -37.58 -15.99 9.12
CA GLU A 126 -37.88 -16.71 7.88
C GLU A 126 -36.86 -16.39 6.77
N ASP A 127 -36.20 -15.22 6.83
CA ASP A 127 -35.20 -14.78 5.84
C ASP A 127 -33.93 -15.67 5.84
N PRO A 128 -33.58 -16.31 4.72
CA PRO A 128 -32.35 -17.09 4.57
C PRO A 128 -31.06 -16.31 4.84
N ALA A 129 -30.99 -15.02 4.48
CA ALA A 129 -29.81 -14.19 4.70
C ALA A 129 -29.63 -13.87 6.19
N ALA A 130 -30.72 -13.53 6.89
CA ALA A 130 -30.75 -13.38 8.34
C ALA A 130 -30.33 -14.66 9.07
N ARG A 131 -30.83 -15.84 8.66
CA ARG A 131 -30.44 -17.13 9.25
C ARG A 131 -28.96 -17.47 9.01
N ALA A 132 -28.43 -17.20 7.82
CA ALA A 132 -27.01 -17.39 7.53
C ALA A 132 -26.12 -16.45 8.37
N SER A 133 -26.57 -15.21 8.58
CA SER A 133 -25.92 -14.25 9.48
C SER A 133 -25.96 -14.71 10.95
N ALA A 134 -27.12 -15.17 11.42
CA ALA A 134 -27.29 -15.72 12.76
C ALA A 134 -26.39 -16.94 13.02
N ALA A 135 -26.26 -17.85 12.05
CA ALA A 135 -25.36 -19.01 12.14
C ALA A 135 -23.88 -18.63 12.20
N ARG A 136 -23.46 -17.51 11.60
CA ARG A 136 -22.09 -16.97 11.76
C ARG A 136 -21.90 -16.38 13.15
N ARG A 137 -22.86 -15.58 13.63
CA ARG A 137 -22.82 -14.98 14.97
C ARG A 137 -22.84 -16.03 16.10
N LEU A 138 -23.56 -17.13 15.93
CA LEU A 138 -23.55 -18.25 16.88
C LEU A 138 -22.18 -18.92 16.99
N ARG A 139 -21.45 -19.06 15.86
CA ARG A 139 -20.07 -19.57 15.88
C ARG A 139 -19.12 -18.60 16.58
N GLU A 140 -19.20 -17.32 16.25
CA GLU A 140 -18.40 -16.27 16.90
C GLU A 140 -18.69 -16.18 18.41
N ALA A 141 -19.95 -16.28 18.81
CA ALA A 141 -20.36 -16.35 20.20
C ALA A 141 -19.75 -17.57 20.92
N SER A 142 -19.78 -18.74 20.28
CA SER A 142 -19.15 -19.96 20.79
C SER A 142 -17.62 -19.80 20.93
N ASP A 143 -16.96 -19.15 19.96
CA ASP A 143 -15.50 -18.92 20.00
C ASP A 143 -15.10 -17.96 21.12
N LEU A 144 -15.86 -16.88 21.32
CA LEU A 144 -15.66 -15.93 22.42
C LEU A 144 -15.88 -16.59 23.78
N PHE A 145 -16.95 -17.38 23.91
CA PHE A 145 -17.25 -18.13 25.12
C PHE A 145 -16.15 -19.16 25.44
N ALA A 146 -15.73 -19.95 24.45
CA ALA A 146 -14.71 -20.98 24.60
C ALA A 146 -13.33 -20.37 24.93
N SER A 147 -12.92 -19.31 24.23
CA SER A 147 -11.64 -18.64 24.48
C SER A 147 -11.61 -17.94 25.84
N GLY A 148 -12.69 -17.26 26.25
CA GLY A 148 -12.81 -16.68 27.59
C GLY A 148 -12.78 -17.73 28.69
N SER A 149 -13.53 -18.84 28.52
CA SER A 149 -13.55 -19.94 29.49
C SER A 149 -12.21 -20.65 29.60
N ALA A 150 -11.52 -20.88 28.48
CA ALA A 150 -10.18 -21.48 28.47
C ALA A 150 -9.15 -20.57 29.16
N ALA A 151 -9.24 -19.25 28.95
CA ALA A 151 -8.39 -18.28 29.63
C ALA A 151 -8.64 -18.26 31.14
N LEU A 152 -9.91 -18.25 31.57
CA LEU A 152 -10.26 -18.36 33.00
C LEU A 152 -9.74 -19.65 33.61
N ALA A 153 -9.92 -20.78 32.92
CA ALA A 153 -9.42 -22.08 33.39
C ALA A 153 -7.88 -22.14 33.50
N ALA A 154 -7.15 -21.43 32.62
CA ALA A 154 -5.71 -21.30 32.69
C ALA A 154 -5.25 -20.42 33.87
N LEU A 155 -6.00 -19.35 34.16
CA LEU A 155 -5.69 -18.38 35.21
C LEU A 155 -6.04 -18.89 36.62
N ASP A 156 -7.07 -19.73 36.74
CA ASP A 156 -7.60 -20.25 38.02
C ASP A 156 -6.71 -21.34 38.67
N ARG A 157 -5.77 -21.94 37.92
CA ARG A 157 -4.99 -23.10 38.41
C ARG A 157 -3.48 -22.92 38.49
N GLY A 158 -2.95 -21.71 38.28
CA GLY A 158 -1.50 -21.52 38.10
C GLY A 158 -0.93 -22.42 37.00
N ALA A 159 -1.80 -22.96 36.14
CA ALA A 159 -1.44 -23.89 35.09
C ALA A 159 -0.82 -23.08 33.95
N SER A 160 0.21 -23.63 33.31
CA SER A 160 0.77 -22.99 32.12
C SER A 160 -0.37 -22.74 31.10
N PRO A 161 -0.51 -21.52 30.56
CA PRO A 161 -1.58 -21.20 29.60
C PRO A 161 -1.41 -21.90 28.23
N GLN A 162 -0.23 -22.48 28.01
CA GLN A 162 0.20 -23.02 26.74
C GLN A 162 -0.58 -24.27 26.27
N PRO A 163 -0.86 -25.30 27.11
CA PRO A 163 -1.68 -26.44 26.70
C PRO A 163 -3.13 -26.07 26.40
N ALA A 164 -3.71 -25.12 27.15
CA ALA A 164 -5.06 -24.61 26.90
C ALA A 164 -5.13 -23.85 25.56
N ALA A 165 -4.15 -22.99 25.29
CA ALA A 165 -4.04 -22.27 24.03
C ALA A 165 -3.81 -23.21 22.83
N ILE A 166 -2.97 -24.23 23.00
CA ILE A 166 -2.72 -25.26 21.97
C ILE A 166 -3.99 -26.10 21.72
N SER A 167 -4.70 -26.50 22.77
CA SER A 167 -5.95 -27.26 22.65
C SER A 167 -7.02 -26.45 21.91
N TRP A 168 -7.20 -25.18 22.27
CA TRP A 168 -8.11 -24.27 21.58
C TRP A 168 -7.73 -24.07 20.11
N PHE A 169 -6.44 -23.85 19.82
CA PHE A 169 -5.95 -23.67 18.45
C PHE A 169 -6.18 -24.92 17.60
N ARG A 170 -5.97 -26.12 18.16
CA ARG A 170 -6.21 -27.38 17.46
C ARG A 170 -7.69 -27.58 17.13
N ASP A 171 -8.58 -27.24 18.06
CA ASP A 171 -10.03 -27.33 17.85
C ASP A 171 -10.48 -26.41 16.70
N GLN A 172 -10.00 -25.16 16.67
CA GLN A 172 -10.25 -24.21 15.57
C GLN A 172 -9.75 -24.72 14.21
N MET A 173 -8.64 -25.45 14.21
CA MET A 173 -8.04 -26.04 13.00
C MET A 173 -8.59 -27.45 12.69
N SER A 174 -9.58 -27.95 13.44
CA SER A 174 -10.10 -29.32 13.34
C SER A 174 -9.02 -30.41 13.42
N LEU A 175 -7.93 -30.12 14.14
CA LEU A 175 -6.82 -31.05 14.35
C LEU A 175 -7.20 -31.97 15.50
N GLY A 176 -7.47 -33.26 15.19
CA GLY A 176 -7.81 -34.27 16.20
C GLY A 176 -6.82 -34.34 17.38
N ALA A 177 -7.23 -34.96 18.49
CA ALA A 177 -6.40 -35.05 19.69
C ALA A 177 -5.00 -35.64 19.38
N PRO A 178 -3.92 -35.16 20.05
CA PRO A 178 -2.59 -35.70 19.81
C PRO A 178 -2.57 -37.20 20.11
N PRO A 179 -1.91 -38.03 19.28
CA PRO A 179 -1.75 -39.44 19.61
C PRO A 179 -0.95 -39.56 20.92
N HIS A 180 -1.52 -40.24 21.91
CA HIS A 180 -0.81 -40.63 23.13
C HIS A 180 0.23 -41.70 22.79
N ALA A 181 1.41 -41.27 22.33
CA ALA A 181 2.62 -42.08 22.34
C ALA A 181 3.83 -41.15 22.29
N ALA A 182 4.54 -40.99 23.40
CA ALA A 182 5.86 -40.36 23.38
C ALA A 182 6.81 -41.27 22.57
N PRO A 183 7.35 -40.84 21.42
CA PRO A 183 8.32 -41.65 20.70
C PRO A 183 9.61 -41.71 21.52
N ILE A 184 10.18 -42.90 21.62
CA ILE A 184 11.48 -43.18 22.27
C ILE A 184 12.51 -42.20 21.70
N ARG A 185 13.06 -41.34 22.57
CA ARG A 185 14.12 -40.38 22.23
C ARG A 185 15.46 -41.04 22.55
N TRP A 186 16.27 -41.33 21.54
CA TRP A 186 17.63 -41.83 21.75
C TRP A 186 18.58 -40.63 21.84
N LEU A 187 19.27 -40.48 22.98
CA LEU A 187 20.05 -39.28 23.33
C LEU A 187 19.27 -37.94 23.20
N GLY A 188 17.96 -37.95 23.46
CA GLY A 188 17.13 -36.73 23.37
C GLY A 188 16.77 -36.30 21.95
N VAL A 189 17.23 -37.03 20.92
CA VAL A 189 17.01 -36.71 19.51
C VAL A 189 15.97 -37.65 18.90
N SER A 190 15.12 -37.12 18.02
CA SER A 190 14.09 -37.92 17.34
C SER A 190 14.71 -38.77 16.21
N PRO A 191 14.19 -39.99 15.94
CA PRO A 191 14.63 -40.82 14.82
C PRO A 191 14.76 -40.11 13.46
N PRO A 192 13.82 -39.24 13.02
CA PRO A 192 13.97 -38.52 11.75
C PRO A 192 15.13 -37.52 11.77
N HIS A 193 15.43 -36.90 12.91
CA HIS A 193 16.55 -35.97 13.04
C HIS A 193 17.90 -36.70 12.92
N PHE A 194 18.02 -37.90 13.49
CA PHE A 194 19.19 -38.76 13.32
C PHE A 194 19.42 -39.15 11.85
N MET A 195 18.34 -39.47 11.14
CA MET A 195 18.37 -39.84 9.72
C MET A 195 18.87 -38.69 8.85
N LEU A 196 18.41 -37.47 9.12
CA LEU A 196 18.87 -36.25 8.46
C LEU A 196 20.35 -35.97 8.72
N MET A 197 20.81 -36.07 9.98
CA MET A 197 22.22 -35.87 10.32
C MET A 197 23.14 -36.86 9.60
N PHE A 198 22.73 -38.13 9.51
CA PHE A 198 23.49 -39.16 8.80
C PHE A 198 23.61 -38.86 7.29
N VAL A 199 22.52 -38.43 6.65
CA VAL A 199 22.53 -38.04 5.22
C VAL A 199 23.47 -36.86 4.98
N LEU A 200 23.43 -35.82 5.82
CA LEU A 200 24.30 -34.65 5.67
C LEU A 200 25.78 -35.00 5.89
N ALA A 201 26.08 -35.87 6.86
CA ALA A 201 27.44 -36.32 7.13
C ALA A 201 28.01 -37.14 5.95
N THR A 202 27.22 -38.05 5.38
CA THR A 202 27.64 -38.88 4.25
C THR A 202 27.88 -38.06 2.98
N VAL A 203 26.99 -37.11 2.67
CA VAL A 203 27.18 -36.18 1.53
C VAL A 203 28.44 -35.33 1.71
N SER A 204 28.66 -34.78 2.91
CA SER A 204 29.85 -33.97 3.20
C SER A 204 31.15 -34.77 3.06
N ALA A 205 31.19 -36.00 3.57
CA ALA A 205 32.35 -36.88 3.42
C ALA A 205 32.63 -37.24 1.95
N MET A 206 31.59 -37.46 1.14
CA MET A 206 31.72 -37.74 -0.28
C MET A 206 32.30 -36.55 -1.05
N LEU A 207 31.82 -35.32 -0.78
CA LEU A 207 32.33 -34.10 -1.40
C LEU A 207 33.80 -33.85 -1.03
N LEU A 208 34.18 -34.08 0.24
CA LEU A 208 35.56 -33.96 0.69
C LEU A 208 36.47 -34.98 0.00
N GLY A 209 36.00 -36.23 -0.15
CA GLY A 209 36.71 -37.28 -0.88
C GLY A 209 36.97 -36.91 -2.34
N LEU A 210 35.98 -36.33 -3.01
CA LEU A 210 36.12 -35.84 -4.40
C LEU A 210 37.16 -34.71 -4.51
N GLN A 211 37.19 -33.77 -3.55
CA GLN A 211 38.21 -32.71 -3.54
C GLN A 211 39.63 -33.26 -3.35
N VAL A 212 39.82 -34.20 -2.42
CA VAL A 212 41.12 -34.85 -2.21
C VAL A 212 41.56 -35.62 -3.46
N ALA A 213 40.65 -36.34 -4.11
CA ALA A 213 40.94 -37.06 -5.35
C ALA A 213 41.33 -36.11 -6.49
N ARG A 214 40.68 -34.94 -6.60
CA ARG A 214 41.01 -33.90 -7.57
C ARG A 214 42.41 -33.34 -7.34
N LEU A 215 42.75 -32.99 -6.10
CA LEU A 215 44.07 -32.48 -5.73
C LEU A 215 45.18 -33.50 -6.00
N ARG A 216 44.93 -34.79 -5.73
CA ARG A 216 45.87 -35.87 -6.05
C ARG A 216 46.11 -36.02 -7.56
N ARG A 217 45.10 -35.82 -8.41
CA ARG A 217 45.27 -35.82 -9.88
C ARG A 217 46.08 -34.63 -10.37
N VAL A 218 45.81 -33.43 -9.84
CA VAL A 218 46.57 -32.22 -10.21
C VAL A 218 48.04 -32.40 -9.88
N ARG A 219 48.35 -32.91 -8.69
CA ARG A 219 49.74 -33.19 -8.29
C ARG A 219 50.46 -34.17 -9.23
N LYS A 220 49.78 -35.25 -9.63
CA LYS A 220 50.33 -36.21 -10.61
C LYS A 220 50.64 -35.57 -11.98
N ILE A 221 49.85 -34.59 -12.43
CA ILE A 221 50.08 -33.89 -13.69
C ILE A 221 51.28 -32.94 -13.57
N VAL A 222 51.39 -32.23 -12.45
CA VAL A 222 52.53 -31.34 -12.18
C VAL A 222 53.83 -32.12 -12.07
N ASP A 223 53.82 -33.26 -11.38
CA ASP A 223 55.00 -34.14 -11.25
C ASP A 223 55.40 -34.77 -12.60
N ALA A 224 54.44 -34.98 -13.51
CA ALA A 224 54.70 -35.51 -14.85
C ALA A 224 55.17 -34.45 -15.87
N GLY A 225 54.98 -33.15 -15.59
CA GLY A 225 55.33 -32.05 -16.50
C GLY A 225 56.75 -31.50 -16.36
N GLY A 226 57.55 -32.02 -15.43
CA GLY A 226 58.87 -31.51 -15.09
C GLY A 226 60.02 -32.14 -15.87
N SER A 227 60.08 -31.99 -17.21
CA SER A 227 61.36 -32.01 -17.96
C SER A 227 61.15 -31.69 -19.44
N THR A 228 61.40 -30.44 -19.83
CA THR A 228 62.09 -30.12 -21.10
C THR A 228 62.58 -28.66 -21.03
N ALA A 229 63.91 -28.49 -21.01
CA ALA A 229 64.58 -27.20 -21.10
C ALA A 229 64.54 -26.66 -22.55
N PRO A 230 64.51 -25.33 -22.76
CA PRO A 230 64.43 -24.75 -24.11
C PRO A 230 65.82 -24.63 -24.75
N ALA A 231 65.95 -25.09 -26.01
CA ALA A 231 67.11 -24.86 -26.85
C ALA A 231 66.96 -23.54 -27.65
N PRO A 232 68.06 -22.81 -27.95
CA PRO A 232 68.00 -21.48 -28.53
C PRO A 232 67.82 -21.48 -30.06
N ALA A 233 67.19 -20.42 -30.55
CA ALA A 233 66.80 -20.20 -31.94
C ALA A 233 67.97 -19.93 -32.91
N PRO A 234 67.83 -20.25 -34.21
CA PRO A 234 68.63 -19.64 -35.25
C PRO A 234 67.87 -18.50 -35.98
N ALA A 235 68.65 -17.55 -36.47
CA ALA A 235 68.22 -16.26 -37.00
C ALA A 235 67.86 -16.28 -38.50
N THR A 236 66.94 -15.36 -38.82
CA THR A 236 66.76 -14.60 -40.09
C THR A 236 66.40 -15.31 -41.40
N ALA A 237 65.25 -14.92 -41.96
CA ALA A 237 65.17 -14.38 -43.32
C ALA A 237 63.91 -13.51 -43.50
N THR A 238 64.13 -12.30 -44.02
CA THR A 238 63.19 -11.20 -44.25
C THR A 238 62.29 -11.45 -45.46
N ALA A 239 60.99 -11.16 -45.34
CA ALA A 239 60.10 -10.97 -46.48
C ALA A 239 59.15 -9.79 -46.20
N SER A 240 59.08 -8.86 -47.17
CA SER A 240 58.33 -7.59 -47.14
C SER A 240 56.83 -7.77 -46.83
N PRO A 241 56.20 -6.83 -46.08
CA PRO A 241 54.78 -6.87 -45.84
C PRO A 241 54.01 -6.35 -47.05
N ARG A 242 53.10 -7.18 -47.55
CA ARG A 242 51.98 -6.77 -48.41
C ARG A 242 50.96 -6.09 -47.50
N GLN A 243 50.59 -4.85 -47.83
CA GLN A 243 49.56 -4.08 -47.12
C GLN A 243 48.24 -4.87 -47.02
N ALA A 244 47.80 -5.07 -45.78
CA ALA A 244 46.39 -5.18 -45.42
C ALA A 244 46.20 -4.23 -44.24
N ALA A 245 45.22 -3.34 -44.36
CA ALA A 245 44.97 -2.25 -43.41
C ALA A 245 44.83 -2.78 -41.98
N ALA A 246 45.61 -2.23 -41.06
CA ALA A 246 45.44 -2.42 -39.64
C ALA A 246 44.19 -1.66 -39.19
N VAL A 247 43.12 -2.41 -38.87
CA VAL A 247 42.15 -1.97 -37.88
C VAL A 247 42.69 -2.50 -36.56
N GLU A 248 43.26 -1.61 -35.75
CA GLU A 248 43.60 -1.97 -34.38
C GLU A 248 42.31 -2.35 -33.63
N PRO A 249 42.26 -3.50 -32.93
CA PRO A 249 41.26 -3.69 -31.90
C PRO A 249 41.62 -2.73 -30.78
N GLY A 250 41.00 -1.54 -30.80
CA GLY A 250 41.04 -0.63 -29.68
C GLY A 250 40.67 -1.40 -28.43
N ALA A 251 41.60 -1.48 -27.48
CA ALA A 251 41.33 -1.94 -26.14
C ALA A 251 40.40 -0.93 -25.47
N GLU A 252 39.11 -0.97 -25.81
CA GLU A 252 38.08 -0.44 -24.94
C GLU A 252 38.09 -1.30 -23.69
N THR A 253 38.86 -0.83 -22.72
CA THR A 253 38.70 -1.22 -21.34
C THR A 253 37.28 -0.82 -21.01
N LEU A 254 36.34 -1.77 -21.02
CA LEU A 254 35.00 -1.58 -20.51
C LEU A 254 35.14 -1.30 -19.01
N THR A 255 35.36 -0.05 -18.65
CA THR A 255 35.21 0.42 -17.28
C THR A 255 33.78 0.10 -16.89
N PRO A 256 33.53 -0.75 -15.87
CA PRO A 256 32.18 -0.88 -15.35
C PRO A 256 31.75 0.50 -14.88
N SER A 257 30.69 1.04 -15.51
CA SER A 257 30.06 2.26 -15.04
C SER A 257 29.41 1.96 -13.70
N ASN A 258 30.20 2.03 -12.62
CA ASN A 258 29.70 2.02 -11.25
C ASN A 258 29.02 3.35 -10.87
N ALA A 259 28.96 4.31 -11.80
CA ALA A 259 28.01 5.39 -11.71
C ALA A 259 26.62 4.78 -11.97
N ALA A 260 25.81 4.68 -10.91
CA ALA A 260 24.38 4.49 -11.07
C ALA A 260 23.89 5.57 -12.06
N PRO A 261 23.25 5.21 -13.18
CA PRO A 261 22.57 6.22 -13.98
C PRO A 261 21.63 6.98 -13.04
N PRO A 262 21.46 8.31 -13.21
CA PRO A 262 20.52 9.06 -12.40
C PRO A 262 19.18 8.31 -12.38
N ALA A 263 18.70 7.97 -11.18
CA ALA A 263 17.42 7.30 -11.03
C ALA A 263 16.35 8.18 -11.67
N GLY A 264 15.56 7.58 -12.57
CA GLY A 264 14.66 8.28 -13.47
C GLY A 264 15.10 8.08 -14.91
N ALA A 265 14.64 6.99 -15.53
CA ALA A 265 14.67 6.88 -16.98
C ALA A 265 14.11 8.19 -17.54
N SER A 266 14.84 8.87 -18.42
CA SER A 266 14.34 10.08 -19.08
C SER A 266 13.03 9.74 -19.78
N LEU A 267 11.91 10.02 -19.12
CA LEU A 267 10.59 9.88 -19.69
C LEU A 267 10.51 10.97 -20.73
N ARG A 268 10.41 10.58 -22.01
CA ARG A 268 10.14 11.53 -23.08
C ARG A 268 8.83 12.24 -22.74
N LYS A 269 8.76 13.55 -23.01
CA LYS A 269 7.54 14.31 -22.81
C LYS A 269 6.39 13.59 -23.53
N PRO A 270 5.37 13.10 -22.81
CA PRO A 270 4.26 12.38 -23.42
C PRO A 270 3.59 13.24 -24.48
N ARG A 271 3.25 12.63 -25.62
CA ARG A 271 2.34 13.25 -26.60
C ARG A 271 1.00 12.56 -26.46
N SER A 272 -0.07 13.35 -26.51
CA SER A 272 -1.42 12.78 -26.54
C SER A 272 -1.61 11.95 -27.80
N TRP A 273 -2.27 10.82 -27.62
CA TRP A 273 -2.64 9.85 -28.64
C TRP A 273 -4.12 9.54 -28.48
N SER A 274 -4.79 9.21 -29.58
CA SER A 274 -6.17 8.74 -29.58
C SER A 274 -6.31 7.54 -30.50
N GLY A 275 -6.97 6.50 -30.01
CA GLY A 275 -7.19 5.28 -30.76
C GLY A 275 -7.71 4.13 -29.90
N PRO A 276 -7.96 2.98 -30.53
CA PRO A 276 -8.45 1.80 -29.83
C PRO A 276 -7.30 1.07 -29.10
N LEU A 277 -7.54 0.69 -27.85
CA LEU A 277 -6.72 -0.31 -27.15
C LEU A 277 -7.53 -1.57 -26.91
N ARG A 278 -6.89 -2.74 -27.02
CA ARG A 278 -7.52 -4.04 -26.82
C ARG A 278 -7.46 -4.44 -25.35
N VAL A 279 -8.60 -4.87 -24.80
CA VAL A 279 -8.65 -5.52 -23.49
C VAL A 279 -8.01 -6.89 -23.59
N VAL A 280 -6.82 -7.07 -23.01
CA VAL A 280 -6.10 -8.35 -23.04
C VAL A 280 -6.27 -9.16 -21.76
N GLN A 281 -6.68 -8.52 -20.67
CA GLN A 281 -6.95 -9.19 -19.39
C GLN A 281 -7.90 -8.35 -18.54
N ILE A 282 -8.77 -9.03 -17.77
CA ILE A 282 -9.58 -8.41 -16.71
C ILE A 282 -9.27 -9.15 -15.42
N VAL A 283 -8.89 -8.42 -14.38
CA VAL A 283 -8.58 -8.94 -13.05
C VAL A 283 -9.58 -8.39 -12.06
N ARG A 284 -10.18 -9.24 -11.23
CA ARG A 284 -11.07 -8.81 -10.16
C ARG A 284 -10.24 -8.52 -8.91
N GLU A 285 -10.10 -7.26 -8.54
CA GLU A 285 -9.34 -6.83 -7.36
C GLU A 285 -10.18 -6.95 -6.09
N THR A 286 -11.44 -6.50 -6.14
CA THR A 286 -12.40 -6.56 -5.04
C THR A 286 -13.79 -6.94 -5.57
N PRO A 287 -14.81 -7.12 -4.71
CA PRO A 287 -16.17 -7.33 -5.18
C PRO A 287 -16.69 -6.22 -6.11
N THR A 288 -16.21 -4.99 -5.95
CA THR A 288 -16.68 -3.79 -6.68
C THR A 288 -15.63 -3.15 -7.59
N ILE A 289 -14.39 -3.67 -7.64
CA ILE A 289 -13.27 -3.08 -8.40
C ILE A 289 -12.63 -4.12 -9.31
N GLN A 290 -12.41 -3.74 -10.57
CA GLN A 290 -11.74 -4.56 -11.59
C GLN A 290 -10.59 -3.79 -12.23
N THR A 291 -9.51 -4.48 -12.55
CA THR A 291 -8.40 -3.96 -13.36
C THR A 291 -8.52 -4.46 -14.80
N PHE A 292 -8.58 -3.54 -15.75
CA PHE A 292 -8.57 -3.80 -17.19
C PHE A 292 -7.18 -3.56 -17.74
N ARG A 293 -6.55 -4.60 -18.27
CA ARG A 293 -5.26 -4.49 -18.94
C ARG A 293 -5.50 -4.26 -20.43
N LEU A 294 -4.98 -3.14 -20.94
CA LEU A 294 -5.17 -2.70 -22.32
C LEU A 294 -3.83 -2.69 -23.06
N ALA A 295 -3.79 -3.28 -24.25
CA ALA A 295 -2.61 -3.31 -25.10
C ALA A 295 -2.92 -2.73 -26.50
N ASP A 296 -1.88 -2.35 -27.23
CA ASP A 296 -2.03 -1.95 -28.63
C ASP A 296 -2.51 -3.16 -29.47
N PRO A 297 -3.61 -3.06 -30.24
CA PRO A 297 -4.08 -4.17 -31.07
C PRO A 297 -3.18 -4.48 -32.27
N ALA A 298 -2.26 -3.59 -32.64
CA ALA A 298 -1.43 -3.65 -33.84
C ALA A 298 0.08 -3.78 -33.55
N ALA A 299 0.52 -3.65 -32.30
CA ALA A 299 1.93 -3.71 -31.93
C ALA A 299 2.17 -4.31 -30.53
N ASP A 300 3.40 -4.79 -30.29
CA ASP A 300 3.81 -5.31 -28.98
C ASP A 300 4.16 -4.20 -27.97
N ARG A 301 3.99 -2.93 -28.36
CA ARG A 301 4.30 -1.75 -27.54
C ARG A 301 3.15 -0.76 -27.64
N LEU A 302 2.85 -0.11 -26.52
CA LEU A 302 1.91 1.01 -26.44
C LEU A 302 2.27 2.15 -27.42
N PRO A 303 1.27 2.81 -28.03
CA PRO A 303 1.48 3.86 -29.01
C PRO A 303 1.84 5.22 -28.38
N PHE A 304 1.96 5.28 -27.05
CA PHE A 304 2.32 6.47 -26.28
C PHE A 304 3.24 6.09 -25.11
N ASP A 305 4.04 7.06 -24.66
CA ASP A 305 4.72 7.03 -23.36
C ASP A 305 3.90 7.89 -22.37
N PHE A 306 3.99 7.63 -21.06
CA PHE A 306 3.27 8.39 -20.02
C PHE A 306 4.14 8.60 -18.76
N LEU A 307 3.72 9.52 -17.89
CA LEU A 307 4.31 9.75 -16.56
C LEU A 307 3.49 9.03 -15.47
N PRO A 308 4.10 8.58 -14.37
CA PRO A 308 3.35 7.90 -13.32
C PRO A 308 2.34 8.85 -12.69
N GLY A 309 1.11 8.38 -12.51
CA GLY A 309 -0.03 9.17 -12.03
C GLY A 309 -0.88 9.83 -13.13
N GLN A 310 -0.48 9.72 -14.42
CA GLN A 310 -1.33 10.14 -15.54
C GLN A 310 -2.52 9.20 -15.78
N PHE A 311 -3.51 9.68 -16.53
CA PHE A 311 -4.75 8.96 -16.82
C PHE A 311 -5.05 8.88 -18.32
N LEU A 312 -5.95 7.98 -18.68
CA LEU A 312 -6.58 7.90 -20.00
C LEU A 312 -8.05 8.25 -19.89
N GLN A 313 -8.59 8.88 -20.93
CA GLN A 313 -10.02 8.94 -21.12
C GLN A 313 -10.49 7.71 -21.89
N VAL A 314 -11.51 7.03 -21.38
CA VAL A 314 -12.16 5.90 -22.02
C VAL A 314 -13.54 6.34 -22.48
N GLU A 315 -13.82 6.13 -23.76
CA GLU A 315 -15.12 6.40 -24.39
C GLU A 315 -15.82 5.08 -24.69
N VAL A 316 -17.08 5.01 -24.27
CA VAL A 316 -17.97 3.86 -24.52
C VAL A 316 -19.28 4.35 -25.09
N GLU A 317 -19.97 3.48 -25.82
CA GLU A 317 -21.33 3.72 -26.31
C GLU A 317 -22.29 2.77 -25.58
N PRO A 318 -22.94 3.22 -24.48
CA PRO A 318 -23.98 2.45 -23.81
C PRO A 318 -25.18 2.20 -24.73
N VAL A 319 -26.02 1.22 -24.37
CA VAL A 319 -27.13 0.69 -25.19
C VAL A 319 -28.17 1.73 -25.65
N ASP A 320 -28.11 2.97 -25.16
CA ASP A 320 -28.95 4.11 -25.57
C ASP A 320 -28.29 5.07 -26.60
N GLY A 321 -27.13 4.71 -27.16
CA GLY A 321 -26.55 5.36 -28.34
C GLY A 321 -25.84 6.71 -28.14
N LYS A 322 -25.71 7.20 -26.89
CA LYS A 322 -24.93 8.42 -26.60
C LYS A 322 -23.51 8.08 -26.13
N PRO A 323 -22.46 8.52 -26.84
CA PRO A 323 -21.09 8.29 -26.40
C PRO A 323 -20.87 8.92 -25.02
N SER A 324 -20.33 8.13 -24.10
CA SER A 324 -20.05 8.51 -22.72
C SER A 324 -18.57 8.32 -22.46
N ARG A 325 -17.91 9.35 -21.94
CA ARG A 325 -16.47 9.34 -21.70
C ARG A 325 -16.14 9.57 -20.22
N ARG A 326 -15.18 8.83 -19.67
CA ARG A 326 -14.66 9.04 -18.32
C ARG A 326 -13.15 8.88 -18.25
N SER A 327 -12.53 9.62 -17.34
CA SER A 327 -11.10 9.55 -17.05
C SER A 327 -10.80 8.44 -16.03
N TYR A 328 -9.77 7.64 -16.30
CA TYR A 328 -9.27 6.59 -15.42
C TYR A 328 -7.74 6.64 -15.34
N THR A 329 -7.20 6.76 -14.13
CA THR A 329 -5.76 6.77 -13.90
C THR A 329 -5.10 5.48 -14.37
N ILE A 330 -3.94 5.60 -15.00
CA ILE A 330 -3.11 4.46 -15.41
C ILE A 330 -2.42 3.93 -14.16
N ALA A 331 -2.87 2.78 -13.66
CA ALA A 331 -2.34 2.16 -12.45
C ALA A 331 -1.02 1.41 -12.69
N SER A 332 -0.71 1.02 -13.93
CA SER A 332 0.55 0.36 -14.30
C SER A 332 1.72 1.34 -14.32
N SER A 333 2.94 0.82 -14.11
CA SER A 333 4.18 1.59 -14.23
C SER A 333 4.45 2.05 -15.68
N PRO A 334 4.96 3.28 -15.90
CA PRO A 334 5.48 3.72 -17.20
C PRO A 334 6.65 2.90 -17.76
N THR A 335 7.33 2.11 -16.92
CA THR A 335 8.38 1.18 -17.40
C THR A 335 7.74 0.00 -18.16
N GLN A 336 6.47 -0.30 -17.89
CA GLN A 336 5.70 -1.29 -18.63
C GLN A 336 5.24 -0.67 -19.96
N ARG A 337 5.78 -1.20 -21.05
CA ARG A 337 5.56 -0.66 -22.40
C ARG A 337 4.65 -1.52 -23.26
N ALA A 338 4.32 -2.74 -22.85
CA ALA A 338 3.46 -3.64 -23.63
C ALA A 338 1.96 -3.38 -23.37
N TYR A 339 1.60 -2.85 -22.20
CA TYR A 339 0.22 -2.63 -21.80
C TYR A 339 0.09 -1.52 -20.76
N VAL A 340 -1.12 -0.98 -20.62
CA VAL A 340 -1.54 -0.15 -19.48
C VAL A 340 -2.60 -0.88 -18.65
N GLU A 341 -2.73 -0.51 -17.38
CA GLU A 341 -3.80 -1.01 -16.49
C GLU A 341 -4.70 0.14 -16.03
N LEU A 342 -6.01 -0.03 -16.22
CA LEU A 342 -7.05 0.87 -15.68
C LEU A 342 -7.83 0.11 -14.61
N THR A 343 -7.72 0.56 -13.35
CA THR A 343 -8.41 -0.07 -12.22
C THR A 343 -9.65 0.74 -11.85
N VAL A 344 -10.80 0.14 -12.10
CA VAL A 344 -12.08 0.84 -12.15
C VAL A 344 -13.01 0.29 -11.08
N LYS A 345 -13.48 1.17 -10.20
CA LYS A 345 -14.59 0.89 -9.29
C LYS A 345 -15.93 0.98 -10.03
N ARG A 346 -16.80 -0.01 -9.82
CA ARG A 346 -18.19 0.02 -10.26
C ARG A 346 -18.95 1.01 -9.39
N GLU A 347 -19.42 2.09 -10.00
CA GLU A 347 -20.31 3.03 -9.34
C GLU A 347 -21.74 2.69 -9.76
N GLU A 348 -22.66 2.47 -8.82
CA GLU A 348 -24.00 1.97 -9.12
C GLU A 348 -24.77 2.84 -10.13
N GLN A 349 -24.52 4.15 -10.09
CA GLN A 349 -25.11 5.15 -11.00
C GLN A 349 -24.15 5.57 -12.13
N GLY A 350 -22.97 4.96 -12.23
CA GLY A 350 -21.94 5.33 -13.20
C GLY A 350 -22.16 4.64 -14.54
N VAL A 351 -22.46 5.42 -15.58
CA VAL A 351 -22.71 4.88 -16.93
C VAL A 351 -21.49 4.11 -17.47
N VAL A 352 -20.31 4.74 -17.49
CA VAL A 352 -19.10 4.12 -18.06
C VAL A 352 -18.56 3.00 -17.15
N SER A 353 -18.56 3.18 -15.83
CA SER A 353 -18.07 2.15 -14.91
C SER A 353 -18.96 0.91 -14.91
N CYS A 354 -20.29 1.06 -14.96
CA CYS A 354 -21.20 -0.07 -15.15
C CYS A 354 -20.98 -0.74 -16.51
N PHE A 355 -20.81 0.02 -17.60
CA PHE A 355 -20.54 -0.56 -18.92
C PHE A 355 -19.25 -1.40 -18.93
N LEU A 356 -18.17 -0.86 -18.36
CA LEU A 356 -16.90 -1.57 -18.24
C LEU A 356 -17.03 -2.88 -17.45
N HIS A 357 -17.78 -2.88 -16.34
CA HIS A 357 -17.97 -4.08 -15.51
C HIS A 357 -18.95 -5.10 -16.11
N ASP A 358 -20.01 -4.63 -16.75
CA ASP A 358 -21.16 -5.45 -17.10
C ASP A 358 -21.14 -5.92 -18.57
N LYS A 359 -20.41 -5.23 -19.46
CA LYS A 359 -20.44 -5.46 -20.92
C LYS A 359 -19.08 -5.76 -21.54
N VAL A 360 -18.00 -5.20 -21.01
CA VAL A 360 -16.67 -5.36 -21.61
C VAL A 360 -16.10 -6.74 -21.30
N ALA A 361 -15.57 -7.40 -22.32
CA ALA A 361 -14.90 -8.68 -22.24
C ALA A 361 -13.46 -8.60 -22.76
N VAL A 362 -12.66 -9.62 -22.43
CA VAL A 362 -11.32 -9.79 -23.02
C VAL A 362 -11.48 -9.96 -24.54
N GLY A 363 -10.69 -9.20 -25.29
CA GLY A 363 -10.73 -9.14 -26.76
C GLY A 363 -11.34 -7.84 -27.30
N ASP A 364 -12.18 -7.16 -26.52
CA ASP A 364 -12.86 -5.93 -26.94
C ASP A 364 -11.89 -4.77 -27.18
N LEU A 365 -12.29 -3.84 -28.04
CA LEU A 365 -11.57 -2.60 -28.29
C LEU A 365 -12.23 -1.45 -27.53
N LEU A 366 -11.47 -0.75 -26.71
CA LEU A 366 -11.89 0.46 -26.03
C LEU A 366 -11.27 1.66 -26.72
N LYS A 367 -12.10 2.64 -27.07
CA LYS A 367 -11.61 3.92 -27.59
C LYS A 367 -11.02 4.72 -26.44
N THR A 368 -9.75 5.06 -26.58
CA THR A 368 -9.00 5.76 -25.53
C THR A 368 -8.30 7.00 -26.08
N THR A 369 -8.18 8.02 -25.23
CA THR A 369 -7.44 9.24 -25.53
C THR A 369 -6.57 9.61 -24.33
N GLY A 370 -5.31 9.95 -24.56
CA GLY A 370 -4.34 10.33 -23.52
C GLY A 370 -2.91 9.98 -23.92
N PRO A 371 -1.96 9.96 -22.97
CA PRO A 371 -2.14 10.22 -21.54
C PRO A 371 -2.36 11.72 -21.22
N PHE A 372 -3.01 11.98 -20.10
CA PHE A 372 -3.26 13.32 -19.57
C PHE A 372 -2.94 13.39 -18.07
N GLY A 373 -2.87 14.60 -17.53
CA GLY A 373 -2.73 14.86 -16.10
C GLY A 373 -1.35 15.34 -15.68
N ALA A 374 -1.35 16.11 -14.59
CA ALA A 374 -0.16 16.70 -13.96
C ALA A 374 0.11 16.14 -12.55
N PHE A 375 -0.77 15.27 -12.04
CA PHE A 375 -0.62 14.59 -10.76
C PHE A 375 0.45 13.48 -10.87
N THR A 376 1.71 13.90 -10.93
CA THR A 376 2.83 13.04 -11.28
C THR A 376 4.00 13.17 -10.30
N PHE A 377 4.75 12.09 -10.14
CA PHE A 377 5.99 12.09 -9.38
C PHE A 377 6.99 11.09 -9.97
N THR A 378 8.11 11.61 -10.47
CA THR A 378 9.14 10.83 -11.16
C THR A 378 10.38 10.57 -10.31
N GLY A 379 10.36 10.95 -9.03
CA GLY A 379 11.52 10.83 -8.12
C GLY A 379 12.58 11.93 -8.30
N THR A 380 12.29 12.95 -9.11
CA THR A 380 13.21 14.08 -9.39
C THR A 380 12.91 15.33 -8.57
N ASP A 381 11.65 15.50 -8.14
CA ASP A 381 11.19 16.75 -7.51
C ASP A 381 11.42 16.80 -6.00
N ALA A 382 11.64 15.64 -5.38
CA ALA A 382 11.87 15.47 -3.95
C ALA A 382 12.64 14.16 -3.71
N ASP A 383 13.27 14.03 -2.54
CA ASP A 383 13.98 12.84 -2.05
C ASP A 383 13.07 11.89 -1.25
N SER A 384 11.81 12.27 -1.03
CA SER A 384 10.81 11.49 -0.32
C SER A 384 9.40 11.82 -0.82
N ILE A 385 8.48 10.86 -0.68
CA ILE A 385 7.06 11.04 -1.02
C ILE A 385 6.13 10.32 -0.04
N VAL A 386 5.04 10.99 0.32
CA VAL A 386 3.92 10.42 1.06
C VAL A 386 2.73 10.25 0.12
N LEU A 387 2.29 9.01 -0.07
CA LEU A 387 1.18 8.61 -0.91
C LEU A 387 -0.03 8.30 -0.03
N ILE A 388 -1.02 9.17 0.00
CA ILE A 388 -2.23 9.02 0.82
C ILE A 388 -3.41 8.63 -0.08
N ALA A 389 -3.89 7.40 0.07
CA ALA A 389 -4.95 6.84 -0.76
C ALA A 389 -6.21 6.49 0.04
N GLY A 390 -7.37 6.69 -0.59
CA GLY A 390 -8.67 6.19 -0.11
C GLY A 390 -9.41 5.41 -1.19
N GLY A 391 -9.82 4.17 -0.90
CA GLY A 391 -10.57 3.34 -1.87
C GLY A 391 -9.87 3.21 -3.22
N VAL A 392 -10.56 3.58 -4.32
CA VAL A 392 -10.01 3.55 -5.69
C VAL A 392 -9.01 4.68 -5.99
N GLY A 393 -8.90 5.69 -5.11
CA GLY A 393 -7.84 6.71 -5.14
C GLY A 393 -6.42 6.17 -4.97
N ILE A 394 -6.30 4.86 -4.70
CA ILE A 394 -5.04 4.12 -4.71
C ILE A 394 -4.38 4.04 -6.08
N THR A 395 -5.13 4.21 -7.17
CA THR A 395 -4.65 4.01 -8.55
C THR A 395 -3.48 4.92 -8.97
N PRO A 396 -3.53 6.26 -8.79
CA PRO A 396 -2.33 7.09 -9.03
C PRO A 396 -1.16 6.71 -8.12
N MET A 397 -1.45 6.33 -6.87
CA MET A 397 -0.40 5.96 -5.91
C MET A 397 0.32 4.69 -6.32
N MET A 398 -0.39 3.69 -6.86
CA MET A 398 0.23 2.48 -7.39
C MET A 398 1.02 2.74 -8.67
N SER A 399 0.56 3.65 -9.53
CA SER A 399 1.31 4.09 -10.71
C SER A 399 2.69 4.63 -10.33
N VAL A 400 2.71 5.54 -9.34
CA VAL A 400 3.94 6.11 -8.77
C VAL A 400 4.76 5.04 -8.06
N LEU A 401 4.17 4.26 -7.15
CA LEU A 401 4.89 3.25 -6.39
C LEU A 401 5.57 2.20 -7.29
N ARG A 402 4.85 1.68 -8.30
CA ARG A 402 5.40 0.72 -9.25
C ARG A 402 6.54 1.34 -10.06
N TYR A 403 6.40 2.59 -10.51
CA TYR A 403 7.47 3.29 -11.20
C TYR A 403 8.73 3.47 -10.34
N LEU A 404 8.58 3.96 -9.11
CA LEU A 404 9.71 4.18 -8.20
C LEU A 404 10.42 2.87 -7.85
N THR A 405 9.66 1.79 -7.63
CA THR A 405 10.22 0.47 -7.34
C THR A 405 10.87 -0.19 -8.56
N ASP A 406 10.29 -0.07 -9.76
CA ASP A 406 10.87 -0.57 -11.01
C ASP A 406 12.17 0.12 -11.39
N THR A 407 12.27 1.42 -11.09
CA THR A 407 13.46 2.24 -11.37
C THR A 407 14.47 2.24 -10.23
N ALA A 408 14.23 1.45 -9.18
CA ALA A 408 15.07 1.37 -7.98
C ALA A 408 15.39 2.75 -7.38
N TRP A 409 14.38 3.62 -7.33
CA TRP A 409 14.51 4.94 -6.72
C TRP A 409 14.86 4.81 -5.24
N SER A 410 15.87 5.56 -4.81
CA SER A 410 16.49 5.44 -3.48
C SER A 410 15.86 6.32 -2.42
N GLY A 411 14.88 7.15 -2.77
CA GLY A 411 14.19 8.03 -1.81
C GLY A 411 13.20 7.28 -0.92
N GLU A 412 12.74 7.94 0.14
CA GLU A 412 11.81 7.33 1.11
C GLU A 412 10.36 7.39 0.58
N ILE A 413 9.65 6.27 0.64
CA ILE A 413 8.25 6.16 0.19
C ILE A 413 7.38 5.78 1.40
N PHE A 414 6.43 6.65 1.74
CA PHE A 414 5.43 6.38 2.78
C PHE A 414 4.07 6.18 2.12
N PHE A 415 3.45 5.03 2.30
CA PHE A 415 2.17 4.69 1.68
C PHE A 415 1.09 4.55 2.74
N LEU A 416 0.17 5.52 2.82
CA LEU A 416 -0.94 5.52 3.77
C LEU A 416 -2.24 5.18 3.04
N TYR A 417 -2.90 4.08 3.40
CA TYR A 417 -4.09 3.61 2.70
C TYR A 417 -5.30 3.41 3.62
N GLY A 418 -6.40 4.09 3.31
CA GLY A 418 -7.69 3.91 3.96
C GLY A 418 -8.64 3.07 3.10
N ALA A 419 -9.16 1.97 3.65
CA ALA A 419 -10.23 1.18 3.03
C ALA A 419 -11.39 0.92 4.00
N ARG A 420 -12.57 0.57 3.47
CA ARG A 420 -13.76 0.31 4.30
C ARG A 420 -13.64 -0.98 5.11
N SER A 421 -13.03 -2.00 4.52
CA SER A 421 -12.99 -3.37 5.03
C SER A 421 -11.88 -4.16 4.33
N THR A 422 -11.57 -5.35 4.85
CA THR A 422 -10.50 -6.21 4.32
C THR A 422 -10.73 -6.61 2.86
N ASP A 423 -11.97 -6.85 2.48
CA ASP A 423 -12.40 -7.25 1.13
C ASP A 423 -12.40 -6.10 0.11
N GLU A 424 -12.21 -4.86 0.57
CA GLU A 424 -12.10 -3.66 -0.26
C GLU A 424 -10.66 -3.15 -0.38
N PHE A 425 -9.67 -3.91 0.12
CA PHE A 425 -8.26 -3.60 -0.12
C PHE A 425 -7.84 -3.98 -1.53
N VAL A 426 -7.76 -2.98 -2.40
CA VAL A 426 -7.17 -3.13 -3.74
C VAL A 426 -5.66 -3.33 -3.60
N PHE A 427 -5.07 -4.22 -4.40
CA PHE A 427 -3.61 -4.47 -4.46
C PHE A 427 -2.94 -4.91 -3.16
N ARG A 428 -3.69 -5.48 -2.20
CA ARG A 428 -3.17 -5.90 -0.88
C ARG A 428 -1.90 -6.75 -0.97
N GLU A 429 -1.98 -7.84 -1.73
CA GLU A 429 -0.88 -8.81 -1.86
C GLU A 429 0.35 -8.17 -2.53
N GLU A 430 0.13 -7.26 -3.48
CA GLU A 430 1.19 -6.55 -4.16
C GLU A 430 1.89 -5.57 -3.24
N LEU A 431 1.14 -4.75 -2.48
CA LEU A 431 1.71 -3.81 -1.51
C LEU A 431 2.55 -4.53 -0.46
N GLU A 432 2.01 -5.61 0.13
CA GLU A 432 2.75 -6.40 1.11
C GLU A 432 4.01 -7.04 0.52
N ARG A 433 3.98 -7.45 -0.76
CA ARG A 433 5.14 -7.99 -1.46
C ARG A 433 6.18 -6.92 -1.74
N LEU A 434 5.77 -5.72 -2.14
CA LEU A 434 6.67 -4.59 -2.39
C LEU A 434 7.33 -4.14 -1.09
N GLU A 435 6.57 -3.98 -0.01
CA GLU A 435 7.09 -3.58 1.31
C GLU A 435 8.16 -4.56 1.81
N ARG A 436 7.94 -5.88 1.66
CA ARG A 436 8.96 -6.89 2.02
C ARG A 436 10.23 -6.81 1.17
N ARG A 437 10.16 -6.23 -0.02
CA ARG A 437 11.27 -6.20 -0.99
C ARG A 437 12.07 -4.90 -0.93
N PHE A 438 11.44 -3.79 -0.57
CA PHE A 438 12.03 -2.46 -0.61
C PHE A 438 12.04 -1.86 0.80
N SER A 439 13.23 -1.75 1.41
CA SER A 439 13.39 -1.26 2.78
C SER A 439 13.08 0.22 2.97
N ASN A 440 13.03 0.98 1.87
CA ASN A 440 12.65 2.40 1.82
C ASN A 440 11.15 2.61 1.55
N LEU A 441 10.35 1.54 1.50
CA LEU A 441 8.90 1.59 1.39
C LEU A 441 8.26 1.23 2.73
N HIS A 442 7.50 2.18 3.29
CA HIS A 442 6.80 2.03 4.56
C HIS A 442 5.30 2.07 4.31
N VAL A 443 4.57 0.98 4.56
CA VAL A 443 3.13 0.91 4.29
C VAL A 443 2.34 0.92 5.60
N MET A 444 1.39 1.85 5.69
CA MET A 444 0.39 1.85 6.75
C MET A 444 -1.01 1.82 6.14
N ALA A 445 -1.72 0.75 6.43
CA ALA A 445 -3.13 0.61 6.08
C ALA A 445 -4.01 0.85 7.32
N ALA A 446 -5.17 1.48 7.13
CA ALA A 446 -6.20 1.60 8.15
C ALA A 446 -7.57 1.23 7.57
N MET A 447 -8.39 0.56 8.37
CA MET A 447 -9.75 0.20 7.95
C MET A 447 -10.73 0.07 9.10
N ARG A 448 -12.02 0.10 8.80
CA ARG A 448 -13.01 -0.44 9.73
C ARG A 448 -12.92 -1.96 9.68
N ARG A 449 -12.74 -2.60 10.84
CA ARG A 449 -12.72 -4.06 10.92
C ARG A 449 -14.11 -4.61 10.58
N SER A 450 -14.19 -5.47 9.57
CA SER A 450 -15.42 -6.21 9.27
C SER A 450 -15.60 -7.37 10.24
N ALA A 451 -16.83 -7.65 10.65
CA ALA A 451 -17.15 -8.82 11.46
C ALA A 451 -16.66 -10.10 10.78
N GLY A 452 -16.04 -11.01 11.54
CA GLY A 452 -15.44 -12.24 11.02
C GLY A 452 -14.08 -12.09 10.32
N THR A 453 -13.47 -10.91 10.33
CA THR A 453 -12.12 -10.68 9.77
C THR A 453 -11.07 -10.48 10.85
N VAL A 454 -9.82 -10.89 10.58
CA VAL A 454 -8.67 -10.66 11.45
C VAL A 454 -7.92 -9.43 10.92
N TRP A 455 -7.82 -8.40 11.75
CA TRP A 455 -7.05 -7.20 11.44
C TRP A 455 -6.34 -6.70 12.69
N LEU A 456 -5.01 -6.65 12.62
CA LEU A 456 -4.12 -6.25 13.71
C LEU A 456 -3.54 -4.85 13.52
N GLY A 457 -3.79 -4.21 12.37
CA GLY A 457 -3.34 -2.86 12.08
C GLY A 457 -4.26 -1.76 12.62
N PRO A 458 -3.96 -0.49 12.32
CA PRO A 458 -4.79 0.66 12.69
C PRO A 458 -6.25 0.52 12.27
N GLN A 459 -7.17 0.89 13.15
CA GLN A 459 -8.62 0.78 12.91
C GLN A 459 -9.27 2.15 12.76
N GLY A 460 -10.23 2.24 11.85
CA GLY A 460 -10.99 3.46 11.59
C GLY A 460 -10.44 4.29 10.43
N PRO A 461 -10.92 5.55 10.28
CA PRO A 461 -10.39 6.47 9.29
C PRO A 461 -8.95 6.86 9.63
N LEU A 462 -8.19 7.31 8.63
CA LEU A 462 -6.84 7.86 8.84
C LEU A 462 -6.93 9.08 9.78
N THR A 463 -6.13 9.07 10.85
CA THR A 463 -6.10 10.14 11.86
C THR A 463 -4.74 10.81 11.91
N ARG A 464 -4.69 12.03 12.46
CA ARG A 464 -3.44 12.75 12.71
C ARG A 464 -2.39 11.91 13.44
N GLN A 465 -2.80 11.16 14.46
CA GLN A 465 -1.89 10.31 15.21
C GLN A 465 -1.28 9.23 14.33
N MET A 466 -2.09 8.59 13.48
CA MET A 466 -1.58 7.58 12.52
C MET A 466 -0.56 8.19 11.54
N LEU A 467 -0.78 9.43 11.09
CA LEU A 467 0.17 10.13 10.23
C LEU A 467 1.51 10.37 10.93
N LEU A 468 1.48 10.87 12.17
CA LEU A 468 2.68 11.10 12.98
C LEU A 468 3.44 9.82 13.29
N ASP A 469 2.71 8.74 13.57
CA ASP A 469 3.30 7.43 13.86
C ASP A 469 3.95 6.78 12.63
N ALA A 470 3.36 7.00 11.44
CA ALA A 470 3.80 6.36 10.20
C ALA A 470 4.82 7.19 9.41
N VAL A 471 4.80 8.51 9.53
CA VAL A 471 5.59 9.42 8.69
C VAL A 471 6.38 10.40 9.56
N PRO A 472 7.67 10.13 9.80
CA PRO A 472 8.56 11.09 10.45
C PRO A 472 8.58 12.42 9.68
N ASP A 473 8.78 13.55 10.35
CA ASP A 473 8.86 14.92 9.77
C ASP A 473 7.97 15.18 8.54
N ILE A 474 6.68 14.83 8.63
CA ILE A 474 5.72 14.90 7.51
C ILE A 474 5.65 16.28 6.84
N ALA A 475 5.85 17.37 7.59
CA ALA A 475 5.82 18.75 7.11
C ALA A 475 6.94 19.12 6.10
N ARG A 476 7.94 18.25 5.92
CA ARG A 476 9.04 18.45 4.97
C ARG A 476 8.88 17.63 3.68
N ARG A 477 7.89 16.73 3.63
CA ARG A 477 7.77 15.70 2.61
C ARG A 477 6.75 16.08 1.56
N ARG A 478 7.02 15.77 0.29
CA ARG A 478 6.03 15.90 -0.78
C ARG A 478 4.87 14.94 -0.52
N ILE A 479 3.64 15.42 -0.58
CA ILE A 479 2.44 14.62 -0.32
C ILE A 479 1.56 14.59 -1.56
N HIS A 480 1.20 13.38 -1.98
CA HIS A 480 0.23 13.10 -3.02
C HIS A 480 -0.98 12.44 -2.39
N MET A 481 -2.15 13.03 -2.56
CA MET A 481 -3.38 12.56 -1.92
C MET A 481 -4.50 12.37 -2.94
N CYS A 482 -5.17 11.21 -2.89
CA CYS A 482 -6.35 10.93 -3.72
C CYS A 482 -7.30 9.98 -3.00
N GLY A 483 -8.60 10.30 -3.02
CA GLY A 483 -9.61 9.50 -2.33
C GLY A 483 -10.98 10.18 -2.30
N PRO A 484 -11.94 9.64 -1.53
CA PRO A 484 -13.29 10.19 -1.41
C PRO A 484 -13.27 11.64 -0.87
N PRO A 485 -14.17 12.53 -1.34
CA PRO A 485 -14.16 13.96 -0.95
C PRO A 485 -14.12 14.21 0.56
N GLY A 486 -14.89 13.45 1.34
CA GLY A 486 -14.90 13.58 2.81
C GLY A 486 -13.55 13.21 3.46
N MET A 487 -12.84 12.22 2.92
CA MET A 487 -11.49 11.87 3.36
C MET A 487 -10.50 12.97 2.98
N MET A 488 -10.57 13.45 1.74
CA MET A 488 -9.68 14.50 1.22
C MET A 488 -9.78 15.79 2.04
N ALA A 489 -11.01 16.23 2.32
CA ALA A 489 -11.28 17.42 3.13
C ALA A 489 -10.76 17.27 4.56
N ALA A 490 -11.06 16.15 5.22
CA ALA A 490 -10.58 15.88 6.57
C ALA A 490 -9.04 15.87 6.63
N MET A 491 -8.40 15.17 5.69
CA MET A 491 -6.95 15.03 5.67
C MET A 491 -6.24 16.34 5.35
N ARG A 492 -6.78 17.17 4.45
CA ARG A 492 -6.24 18.53 4.20
C ARG A 492 -6.16 19.36 5.48
N ARG A 493 -7.21 19.32 6.33
CA ARG A 493 -7.18 20.01 7.63
C ARG A 493 -6.12 19.44 8.58
N GLU A 494 -6.02 18.11 8.66
CA GLU A 494 -5.03 17.48 9.54
C GLU A 494 -3.59 17.79 9.09
N LEU A 495 -3.32 17.76 7.79
CA LEU A 495 -2.01 18.11 7.23
C LEU A 495 -1.66 19.58 7.46
N ALA A 496 -2.62 20.50 7.26
CA ALA A 496 -2.42 21.91 7.56
C ALA A 496 -2.11 22.14 9.06
N ALA A 497 -2.82 21.45 9.95
CA ALA A 497 -2.56 21.52 11.39
C ALA A 497 -1.23 20.86 11.81
N LEU A 498 -0.69 19.96 10.99
CA LEU A 498 0.66 19.41 11.12
C LEU A 498 1.75 20.32 10.52
N GLY A 499 1.38 21.49 9.99
CA GLY A 499 2.31 22.46 9.42
C GLY A 499 2.81 22.09 8.02
N VAL A 500 2.13 21.19 7.31
CA VAL A 500 2.46 20.88 5.90
C VAL A 500 2.15 22.10 5.03
N PRO A 501 3.12 22.66 4.31
CA PRO A 501 2.88 23.76 3.38
C PRO A 501 2.00 23.32 2.21
N ASP A 502 1.08 24.19 1.75
CA ASP A 502 0.21 23.89 0.61
C ASP A 502 0.99 23.49 -0.66
N ALA A 503 2.18 24.06 -0.87
CA ALA A 503 3.05 23.72 -2.00
C ALA A 503 3.56 22.27 -1.98
N GLN A 504 3.56 21.60 -0.82
CA GLN A 504 3.93 20.18 -0.71
C GLN A 504 2.74 19.25 -0.94
N LEU A 505 1.51 19.73 -0.74
CA LEU A 505 0.29 18.95 -0.86
C LEU A 505 -0.29 19.02 -2.28
N HIS A 506 -0.23 17.90 -2.99
CA HIS A 506 -0.83 17.73 -4.31
C HIS A 506 -2.05 16.84 -4.17
N THR A 507 -3.16 17.20 -4.80
CA THR A 507 -4.40 16.42 -4.70
C THR A 507 -5.05 16.12 -6.04
N GLU A 508 -5.72 14.98 -6.11
CA GLU A 508 -6.59 14.62 -7.24
C GLU A 508 -7.94 14.12 -6.71
N ALA A 509 -9.04 14.64 -7.26
CA ALA A 509 -10.40 14.25 -6.87
C ALA A 509 -11.13 13.53 -8.00
N PHE A 510 -11.85 12.47 -7.65
CA PHE A 510 -12.72 11.73 -8.56
C PHE A 510 -14.19 12.06 -8.29
N GLY A 511 -14.99 12.28 -9.34
CA GLY A 511 -16.44 12.57 -9.22
C GLY A 511 -16.83 14.02 -9.56
N PRO A 512 -18.11 14.42 -9.35
CA PRO A 512 -18.56 15.80 -9.58
C PRO A 512 -17.74 16.79 -8.76
N ALA A 513 -17.52 17.99 -9.31
CA ALA A 513 -16.59 18.95 -8.75
C ALA A 513 -17.20 19.63 -7.52
N SER A 514 -16.87 19.14 -6.33
CA SER A 514 -17.11 19.90 -5.10
C SER A 514 -16.22 19.38 -3.96
N LEU A 515 -15.17 20.14 -3.65
CA LEU A 515 -14.78 20.32 -2.26
C LEU A 515 -15.37 21.69 -1.85
N PRO A 516 -16.33 21.76 -0.90
CA PRO A 516 -16.82 23.03 -0.39
C PRO A 516 -15.67 23.80 0.30
N ALA A 517 -15.63 25.12 0.12
CA ALA A 517 -14.63 25.99 0.74
C ALA A 517 -14.88 26.19 2.26
N ASP A 518 -16.09 25.93 2.75
CA ASP A 518 -16.45 26.17 4.14
C ASP A 518 -16.52 24.86 4.95
N ALA A 519 -15.60 24.73 5.90
CA ALA A 519 -15.40 23.56 6.76
C ALA A 519 -16.45 23.39 7.89
N ALA A 520 -17.59 24.09 7.83
CA ALA A 520 -18.56 24.14 8.93
C ALA A 520 -19.82 23.27 8.75
N GLU A 521 -20.16 22.82 7.54
CA GLU A 521 -21.40 22.06 7.30
C GLU A 521 -21.14 20.69 6.66
N LEU A 522 -20.44 19.80 7.36
CA LEU A 522 -20.45 18.37 7.05
C LEU A 522 -20.55 17.57 8.35
N GLU A 523 -21.74 17.55 8.94
CA GLU A 523 -22.09 16.53 9.93
C GLU A 523 -22.17 15.16 9.24
N VAL A 524 -21.35 14.22 9.71
CA VAL A 524 -21.41 12.81 9.31
C VAL A 524 -22.66 12.19 9.91
N LYS A 525 -23.79 12.27 9.20
CA LYS A 525 -25.00 11.55 9.62
C LYS A 525 -24.88 10.07 9.27
N ALA A 526 -24.85 9.22 10.28
CA ALA A 526 -24.96 7.77 10.13
C ALA A 526 -26.30 7.39 9.47
N PRO A 527 -26.38 6.30 8.68
CA PRO A 527 -27.63 5.87 8.07
C PRO A 527 -28.62 5.38 9.14
N PRO A 528 -29.85 5.93 9.24
CA PRO A 528 -30.89 5.31 10.04
C PRO A 528 -31.50 4.10 9.31
N PRO A 529 -31.99 3.08 10.05
CA PRO A 529 -32.63 1.91 9.46
C PRO A 529 -33.99 2.30 8.86
N ALA A 530 -34.34 1.65 7.75
CA ALA A 530 -35.60 1.88 7.04
C ALA A 530 -36.81 1.52 7.90
N PRO A 531 -37.89 2.32 7.77
CA PRO A 531 -39.18 1.70 7.52
C PRO A 531 -39.91 2.34 6.32
N SER A 532 -40.80 1.52 5.78
CA SER A 532 -41.63 1.68 4.59
C SER A 532 -42.78 2.70 4.72
N SER A 533 -43.10 3.32 3.57
CA SER A 533 -44.36 4.02 3.16
C SER A 533 -44.43 5.54 3.35
N PRO A 534 -45.32 6.24 2.60
CA PRO A 534 -45.25 6.53 1.17
C PRO A 534 -44.98 8.03 0.89
N SER A 535 -44.63 8.33 -0.37
CA SER A 535 -44.31 9.65 -0.93
C SER A 535 -45.14 10.82 -0.37
N VAL A 536 -44.48 11.73 0.35
CA VAL A 536 -44.99 13.08 0.63
C VAL A 536 -44.18 14.05 -0.23
N VAL A 537 -44.90 14.67 -1.17
CA VAL A 537 -44.41 15.77 -2.00
C VAL A 537 -44.00 16.92 -1.09
N ALA A 538 -42.71 17.26 -1.08
CA ALA A 538 -42.21 18.47 -0.45
C ALA A 538 -42.65 19.71 -1.27
N PRO A 539 -43.03 20.82 -0.62
CA PRO A 539 -43.46 22.03 -1.31
C PRO A 539 -42.31 22.70 -2.07
N PRO A 540 -42.59 23.38 -3.20
CA PRO A 540 -41.54 23.94 -4.06
C PRO A 540 -40.84 25.13 -3.37
N THR A 541 -39.53 25.02 -3.23
CA THR A 541 -38.62 26.14 -2.99
C THR A 541 -38.66 27.06 -4.24
N PRO A 542 -38.67 28.40 -4.12
CA PRO A 542 -38.71 29.29 -5.27
C PRO A 542 -37.50 29.03 -6.19
N ALA A 543 -37.79 28.70 -7.45
CA ALA A 543 -36.81 28.47 -8.49
C ALA A 543 -36.04 29.77 -8.78
N VAL A 544 -34.77 29.83 -8.38
CA VAL A 544 -33.82 30.71 -9.04
C VAL A 544 -33.73 30.21 -10.48
N ALA A 545 -34.10 31.02 -11.46
CA ALA A 545 -34.03 30.65 -12.87
C ALA A 545 -32.60 30.17 -13.17
N ALA A 546 -32.45 28.92 -13.62
CA ALA A 546 -31.15 28.40 -14.00
C ALA A 546 -30.58 29.29 -15.11
N ALA A 547 -29.36 29.80 -14.90
CA ALA A 547 -28.66 30.55 -15.93
C ALA A 547 -28.43 29.64 -17.15
N THR A 548 -28.37 30.20 -18.35
CA THR A 548 -28.05 29.42 -19.56
C THR A 548 -26.56 29.54 -19.87
N ILE A 549 -25.91 28.43 -20.20
CA ILE A 549 -24.56 28.44 -20.78
C ILE A 549 -24.63 28.10 -22.26
N THR A 550 -23.84 28.81 -23.07
CA THR A 550 -23.64 28.53 -24.50
C THR A 550 -22.20 28.14 -24.76
N PHE A 551 -22.02 26.97 -25.35
CA PHE A 551 -20.76 26.42 -25.83
C PHE A 551 -20.58 26.85 -27.28
N SER A 552 -19.81 27.91 -27.50
CA SER A 552 -19.75 28.62 -28.79
C SER A 552 -19.16 27.81 -29.93
N VAL A 553 -18.24 26.88 -29.66
CA VAL A 553 -17.60 26.04 -30.68
C VAL A 553 -18.50 24.86 -30.99
N ALA A 554 -19.12 24.24 -29.98
CA ALA A 554 -20.09 23.16 -30.17
C ALA A 554 -21.44 23.65 -30.73
N GLY A 555 -21.78 24.93 -30.59
CA GLY A 555 -23.07 25.50 -30.97
C GLY A 555 -24.25 25.02 -30.11
N VAL A 556 -23.97 24.55 -28.88
CA VAL A 556 -24.95 23.97 -27.96
C VAL A 556 -25.18 24.90 -26.78
N SER A 557 -26.43 25.04 -26.34
CA SER A 557 -26.78 25.73 -25.09
C SER A 557 -27.41 24.75 -24.11
N ALA A 558 -27.09 24.90 -22.82
CA ALA A 558 -27.60 24.06 -21.75
C ALA A 558 -27.95 24.89 -20.50
N PRO A 559 -28.86 24.41 -19.64
CA PRO A 559 -29.09 25.02 -18.34
C PRO A 559 -27.86 24.81 -17.43
N LEU A 560 -27.50 25.86 -16.69
CA LEU A 560 -26.44 25.91 -15.69
C LEU A 560 -27.02 26.47 -14.38
N PRO A 561 -27.57 25.61 -13.51
CA PRO A 561 -27.97 25.97 -12.15
C PRO A 561 -26.77 26.50 -11.34
N ALA A 562 -27.01 27.41 -10.40
CA ALA A 562 -25.95 28.08 -9.61
C ALA A 562 -25.01 27.11 -8.85
N GLY A 563 -25.48 25.90 -8.52
CA GLY A 563 -24.66 24.88 -7.84
C GLY A 563 -23.76 24.06 -8.78
N GLN A 564 -24.05 24.04 -10.08
CA GLN A 564 -23.39 23.21 -11.09
C GLN A 564 -22.22 23.94 -11.73
N THR A 565 -21.16 23.22 -12.04
CA THR A 565 -19.99 23.77 -12.73
C THR A 565 -20.17 23.80 -14.25
N VAL A 566 -19.43 24.69 -14.92
CA VAL A 566 -19.36 24.75 -16.39
C VAL A 566 -19.01 23.39 -16.98
N LEU A 567 -18.07 22.65 -16.36
CA LEU A 567 -17.68 21.32 -16.79
C LEU A 567 -18.83 20.31 -16.68
N GLU A 568 -19.57 20.30 -15.57
CA GLU A 568 -20.71 19.40 -15.40
C GLU A 568 -21.84 19.71 -16.40
N ALA A 569 -22.06 20.99 -16.72
CA ALA A 569 -23.01 21.38 -17.76
C ALA A 569 -22.53 20.95 -19.16
N ALA A 570 -21.22 21.06 -19.44
CA ALA A 570 -20.63 20.57 -20.69
C ALA A 570 -20.82 19.05 -20.84
N GLU A 571 -20.54 18.28 -19.78
CA GLU A 571 -20.76 16.83 -19.78
C GLU A 571 -22.23 16.45 -19.98
N GLY A 572 -23.16 17.18 -19.36
CA GLY A 572 -24.60 16.98 -19.55
C GLY A 572 -25.08 17.32 -20.96
N ALA A 573 -24.43 18.31 -21.60
CA ALA A 573 -24.71 18.76 -22.97
C ALA A 573 -23.97 17.96 -24.05
N GLY A 574 -23.04 17.07 -23.67
CA GLY A 574 -22.18 16.35 -24.60
C GLY A 574 -21.09 17.20 -25.25
N VAL A 575 -20.72 18.33 -24.65
CA VAL A 575 -19.65 19.22 -25.12
C VAL A 575 -18.31 18.83 -24.50
N GLU A 576 -17.27 18.81 -25.32
CA GLU A 576 -15.95 18.33 -24.93
C GLU A 576 -15.09 19.45 -24.32
N ILE A 577 -14.86 19.38 -23.01
CA ILE A 577 -13.84 20.15 -22.32
C ILE A 577 -12.86 19.15 -21.69
N PRO A 578 -11.55 19.19 -21.99
CA PRO A 578 -10.58 18.33 -21.34
C PRO A 578 -10.60 18.55 -19.81
N TYR A 579 -10.49 17.50 -18.99
CA TYR A 579 -10.41 17.66 -17.54
C TYR A 579 -9.64 16.52 -16.88
N ALA A 580 -9.12 16.79 -15.69
CA ALA A 580 -8.40 15.83 -14.83
C ALA A 580 -8.88 15.89 -13.38
N CYS A 581 -8.25 16.77 -12.56
CA CYS A 581 -8.38 16.74 -11.09
C CYS A 581 -9.77 17.12 -10.54
N ARG A 582 -10.56 17.88 -11.31
CA ARG A 582 -11.82 18.50 -10.91
C ARG A 582 -11.80 19.32 -9.61
N SER A 583 -10.62 19.55 -9.03
CA SER A 583 -10.37 20.33 -7.81
C SER A 583 -9.79 21.71 -8.09
N GLY A 584 -9.61 22.07 -9.36
CA GLY A 584 -9.03 23.36 -9.75
C GLY A 584 -7.51 23.45 -9.67
N GLU A 585 -6.79 22.34 -9.47
CA GLU A 585 -5.33 22.35 -9.26
C GLU A 585 -4.52 22.02 -10.53
N CYS A 586 -5.06 21.27 -11.49
CA CYS A 586 -4.28 20.72 -12.61
C CYS A 586 -4.24 21.56 -13.91
N GLY A 587 -5.12 22.56 -14.07
CA GLY A 587 -5.21 23.38 -15.29
C GLY A 587 -5.72 22.69 -16.57
N VAL A 588 -6.05 21.39 -16.56
CA VAL A 588 -6.49 20.69 -17.78
C VAL A 588 -7.84 21.20 -18.31
N CYS A 589 -8.72 21.66 -17.42
CA CYS A 589 -10.06 22.19 -17.76
C CYS A 589 -10.09 23.68 -18.08
N VAL A 590 -8.96 24.26 -18.46
CA VAL A 590 -8.90 25.66 -18.86
C VAL A 590 -9.69 25.85 -20.15
N THR A 591 -10.67 26.75 -20.12
CA THR A 591 -11.45 27.21 -21.28
C THR A 591 -11.61 28.72 -21.20
N ARG A 592 -11.84 29.38 -22.33
CA ARG A 592 -12.01 30.83 -22.36
C ARG A 592 -13.46 31.20 -22.08
N LEU A 593 -13.68 32.13 -21.15
CA LEU A 593 -14.96 32.78 -20.96
C LEU A 593 -15.08 33.93 -21.97
N ILE A 594 -16.04 33.83 -22.89
CA ILE A 594 -16.31 34.85 -23.92
C ILE A 594 -17.24 35.94 -23.37
N SER A 595 -18.24 35.54 -22.58
CA SER A 595 -19.22 36.47 -21.99
C SER A 595 -19.82 35.90 -20.70
N GLY A 596 -20.23 36.78 -19.81
CA GLY A 596 -20.79 36.45 -18.49
C GLY A 596 -19.76 36.54 -17.37
N GLU A 597 -20.17 36.11 -16.16
CA GLU A 597 -19.35 36.16 -14.96
C GLU A 597 -19.47 34.84 -14.19
N VAL A 598 -18.33 34.36 -13.68
CA VAL A 598 -18.26 33.10 -12.94
C VAL A 598 -17.56 33.28 -11.61
N THR A 599 -17.91 32.42 -10.65
CA THR A 599 -17.14 32.21 -9.42
C THR A 599 -16.36 30.90 -9.52
N MET A 600 -15.15 30.88 -8.96
CA MET A 600 -14.31 29.68 -8.86
C MET A 600 -13.82 29.54 -7.42
N ALA A 601 -14.07 28.40 -6.80
CA ALA A 601 -13.66 28.16 -5.41
C ALA A 601 -12.14 27.93 -5.29
N VAL A 602 -11.54 27.29 -6.30
CA VAL A 602 -10.11 27.04 -6.39
C VAL A 602 -9.61 27.50 -7.76
N GLU A 603 -8.52 28.26 -7.75
CA GLU A 603 -7.93 28.85 -8.97
C GLU A 603 -6.47 28.48 -9.21
N THR A 604 -5.89 27.62 -8.36
CA THR A 604 -4.45 27.31 -8.34
C THR A 604 -3.92 26.76 -9.67
N GLY A 605 -4.74 26.01 -10.40
CA GLY A 605 -4.40 25.44 -11.69
C GLY A 605 -4.55 26.41 -12.86
N LEU A 606 -4.88 27.68 -12.61
CA LEU A 606 -5.00 28.72 -13.64
C LEU A 606 -3.80 29.67 -13.54
N ASP A 607 -3.06 29.81 -14.63
CA ASP A 607 -1.96 30.77 -14.69
C ASP A 607 -2.50 32.20 -14.55
N PRO A 608 -1.89 33.08 -13.73
CA PRO A 608 -2.32 34.46 -13.58
C PRO A 608 -2.44 35.24 -14.90
N ALA A 609 -1.57 34.94 -15.88
CA ALA A 609 -1.61 35.57 -17.19
C ALA A 609 -2.80 35.11 -18.04
N ASP A 610 -3.25 33.87 -17.85
CA ASP A 610 -4.42 33.34 -18.54
C ASP A 610 -5.72 33.80 -17.86
N LYS A 611 -5.72 33.92 -16.53
CA LYS A 611 -6.82 34.58 -15.80
C LYS A 611 -7.05 36.01 -16.31
N ALA A 612 -5.99 36.78 -16.53
CA ALA A 612 -6.09 38.14 -17.07
C ALA A 612 -6.66 38.19 -18.50
N LYS A 613 -6.58 37.10 -19.28
CA LYS A 613 -7.13 36.98 -20.63
C LYS A 613 -8.57 36.41 -20.64
N GLY A 614 -9.18 36.22 -19.47
CA GLY A 614 -10.54 35.69 -19.34
C GLY A 614 -10.63 34.17 -19.45
N TYR A 615 -9.54 33.44 -19.20
CA TYR A 615 -9.62 31.99 -19.05
C TYR A 615 -10.16 31.61 -17.67
N ILE A 616 -10.89 30.50 -17.63
CA ILE A 616 -11.52 29.95 -16.43
C ILE A 616 -11.24 28.46 -16.33
N LEU A 617 -11.28 27.92 -15.12
CA LEU A 617 -11.26 26.48 -14.88
C LEU A 617 -12.69 25.96 -14.94
N ALA A 618 -13.09 25.30 -16.04
CA ALA A 618 -14.46 24.80 -16.22
C ALA A 618 -14.93 23.91 -15.05
N CYS A 619 -14.00 23.17 -14.41
CA CYS A 619 -14.33 22.32 -13.27
C CYS A 619 -14.59 23.07 -11.95
N GLN A 620 -14.31 24.37 -11.88
CA GLN A 620 -14.57 25.20 -10.69
C GLN A 620 -15.55 26.33 -10.97
N ALA A 621 -15.66 26.76 -12.24
CA ALA A 621 -16.49 27.87 -12.67
C ALA A 621 -17.98 27.56 -12.49
N LYS A 622 -18.69 28.40 -11.73
CA LYS A 622 -20.15 28.40 -11.55
C LYS A 622 -20.73 29.75 -11.96
N SER A 623 -21.96 29.77 -12.46
CA SER A 623 -22.62 31.03 -12.86
C SER A 623 -23.00 31.88 -11.63
N THR A 624 -22.87 33.20 -11.76
CA THR A 624 -23.41 34.19 -10.81
C THR A 624 -24.90 34.47 -11.02
N GLY A 625 -25.57 33.74 -11.91
CA GLY A 625 -26.98 33.90 -12.26
C GLY A 625 -27.23 34.58 -13.60
N GLN A 626 -26.17 34.99 -14.32
CA GLN A 626 -26.25 35.55 -15.67
C GLN A 626 -25.91 34.49 -16.74
N PRO A 627 -26.43 34.62 -17.97
CA PRO A 627 -26.04 33.75 -19.08
C PRO A 627 -24.53 33.79 -19.34
N LEU A 628 -23.94 32.63 -19.64
CA LEU A 628 -22.52 32.47 -19.93
C LEU A 628 -22.30 32.07 -21.39
N VAL A 629 -21.19 32.52 -21.97
CA VAL A 629 -20.68 32.01 -23.25
C VAL A 629 -19.24 31.58 -23.05
N VAL A 630 -18.92 30.33 -23.38
CA VAL A 630 -17.57 29.77 -23.28
C VAL A 630 -17.08 29.26 -24.64
N GLU A 631 -15.76 29.30 -24.83
CA GLU A 631 -15.07 28.79 -26.03
C GLU A 631 -14.86 27.27 -25.90
N ALA A 632 -15.96 26.52 -26.07
CA ALA A 632 -15.99 25.06 -26.07
C ALA A 632 -17.11 24.53 -26.95
#